data_AF-A0A945W4I3-F1
#
_entry.id   AF-A0A945W4I3-F1
#
_cell.length_a   1.000
_cell.length_b   1.000
_cell.length_c   1.000
_cell.angle_alpha   90.00
_cell.angle_beta   90.00
_cell.angle_gamma   90.00
#
_symmetry.space_group_name_H-M   'P 1'
#
loop_
_entity.id
_entity.type
_entity.pdbx_description
1 polymer ?
#
loop_
_entity_poly.entity_id
_entity_poly.type
_entity_poly.pdbx_seq_one_letter_code
_entity_poly.pdbx_strand_id
1 'polypeptide(L)' 'MKIYLAIIILILGISASLYLGLWVMFIGGIVQLVGAVRAEQLIAMDVALGVARVCWAGFVTSLSAMITIVVAMLLLKD' A
#
# COMPACT_ATOMS: atom_id res chain seq x y z
N MET A 1 27.54 10.93 5.92
CA MET A 1 26.94 9.57 5.88
C MET A 1 25.43 9.57 6.10
N LYS A 2 24.89 10.27 7.10
CA LYS A 2 23.45 10.29 7.42
C LYS A 2 22.52 10.70 6.25
N ILE A 3 22.95 11.67 5.44
CA ILE A 3 22.21 12.11 4.24
C ILE A 3 22.02 10.97 3.22
N TYR A 4 23.07 10.20 2.94
CA TYR A 4 22.97 9.08 2.00
C TYR A 4 22.03 7.98 2.51
N LEU A 5 22.09 7.68 3.81
CA LEU A 5 21.16 6.73 4.44
C LEU A 5 19.71 7.22 4.37
N ALA A 6 19.45 8.49 4.65
CA ALA A 6 18.12 9.07 4.56
C ALA A 6 17.56 9.00 3.14
N ILE A 7 18.36 9.29 2.11
CA ILE A 7 17.94 9.19 0.70
C ILE A 7 17.57 7.76 0.33
N ILE A 8 18.39 6.78 0.74
CA ILE A 8 18.13 5.36 0.45
C ILE A 8 16.82 4.91 1.11
N ILE A 9 16.60 5.26 2.38
CA ILE A 9 15.37 4.92 3.11
C ILE A 9 14.15 5.57 2.44
N LEU A 10 14.27 6.81 1.98
CA LEU A 10 13.20 7.55 1.33
C LEU A 10 12.81 6.90 0.00
N ILE A 11 13.78 6.53 -0.84
CA ILE A 11 13.52 5.80 -2.09
C ILE A 11 12.87 4.46 -1.80
N LEU A 12 13.45 3.65 -0.90
CA LEU A 12 12.94 2.33 -0.58
C LEU A 12 11.53 2.37 -0.01
N GLY A 13 11.23 3.29 0.90
CA GLY A 13 9.90 3.35 1.50
C GLY A 13 8.84 4.00 0.60
N ILE A 14 9.21 4.88 -0.34
CA ILE A 14 8.28 5.30 -1.41
C ILE A 14 7.98 4.12 -2.34
N SER A 15 9.00 3.35 -2.75
CA SER A 15 8.78 2.16 -3.56
C SER A 15 7.91 1.13 -2.82
N ALA A 16 8.14 0.94 -1.52
CA ALA A 16 7.34 0.03 -0.70
C ALA A 16 5.90 0.51 -0.49
N SER A 17 5.68 1.83 -0.29
CA SER A 17 4.33 2.38 -0.14
C SER A 17 3.53 2.26 -1.43
N LEU A 18 4.16 2.53 -2.59
CA LEU A 18 3.55 2.31 -3.90
C LEU A 18 3.23 0.83 -4.12
N TYR A 19 4.13 -0.09 -3.77
CA TYR A 19 3.87 -1.52 -3.90
C TYR A 19 2.69 -1.98 -3.02
N LEU A 20 2.67 -1.61 -1.73
CA LEU A 20 1.57 -1.95 -0.83
C LEU A 20 0.23 -1.34 -1.29
N GLY A 21 0.27 -0.07 -1.70
CA GLY A 21 -0.89 0.70 -2.12
C GLY A 21 -1.50 0.25 -3.44
N LEU A 22 -0.71 0.33 -4.50
CA LEU A 22 -1.16 0.02 -5.86
C LEU A 22 -1.22 -1.49 -6.11
N TRP A 23 -0.20 -2.25 -5.73
CA TRP A 23 -0.15 -3.66 -6.09
C TRP A 23 -0.96 -4.53 -5.16
N VAL A 24 -0.72 -4.42 -3.85
CA VAL A 24 -1.35 -5.32 -2.87
C VAL A 24 -2.81 -4.94 -2.60
N MET A 25 -3.08 -3.65 -2.34
CA MET A 25 -4.43 -3.20 -1.99
C MET A 25 -5.30 -2.98 -3.23
N PHE A 26 -4.85 -2.17 -4.19
CA PHE A 26 -5.67 -1.82 -5.35
C PHE A 26 -5.79 -2.98 -6.35
N ILE A 27 -4.68 -3.40 -6.97
CA ILE A 27 -4.69 -4.49 -7.96
C ILE A 27 -5.11 -5.81 -7.31
N GLY A 28 -4.58 -6.13 -6.13
CA GLY A 28 -4.99 -7.33 -5.38
C GLY A 28 -6.47 -7.34 -5.02
N GLY A 29 -7.05 -6.19 -4.65
CA GLY A 29 -8.49 -6.05 -4.41
C GLY A 29 -9.32 -6.28 -5.67
N ILE A 30 -8.90 -5.74 -6.82
CA ILE A 30 -9.56 -5.98 -8.12
C ILE A 30 -9.50 -7.45 -8.51
N VAL A 31 -8.33 -8.10 -8.38
CA VAL A 31 -8.17 -9.53 -8.69
C VAL A 31 -9.08 -10.38 -7.80
N GLN A 32 -9.18 -10.04 -6.51
CA GLN A 32 -10.10 -10.70 -5.59
C GLN A 32 -11.57 -10.54 -6.02
N LEU A 33 -11.97 -9.34 -6.43
CA LEU A 33 -13.33 -9.09 -6.92
C LEU A 33 -13.64 -9.88 -8.19
N VAL A 34 -12.73 -9.88 -9.16
CA VAL A 34 -12.88 -10.65 -10.41
C VAL A 34 -12.97 -12.15 -10.10
N GLY A 35 -12.15 -12.64 -9.16
CA GLY A 35 -12.21 -14.03 -8.69
C GLY A 35 -13.56 -14.37 -8.06
N ALA A 36 -14.07 -13.51 -7.18
CA ALA A 36 -15.34 -13.71 -6.49
C ALA A 36 -16.55 -13.70 -7.45
N VAL A 37 -16.53 -12.87 -8.49
CA VAL A 37 -17.60 -12.82 -9.51
C VAL A 37 -17.57 -14.03 -10.45
N ARG A 38 -16.41 -14.65 -10.64
CA ARG A 38 -16.24 -15.86 -11.46
C ARG A 38 -16.43 -17.17 -10.70
N ALA A 39 -16.56 -17.11 -9.38
CA ALA A 39 -16.74 -18.30 -8.55
C ALA A 39 -18.15 -18.89 -8.72
N GLU A 40 -18.26 -20.22 -8.67
CA GLU A 40 -19.57 -20.92 -8.71
C GLU A 40 -20.46 -20.56 -7.51
N GLN A 41 -19.85 -20.21 -6.38
CA GLN A 41 -20.55 -19.76 -5.18
C GLN A 41 -20.08 -18.36 -4.82
N LEU A 42 -21.02 -17.41 -4.84
CA LEU A 42 -20.74 -16.02 -4.51
C LEU A 42 -20.77 -15.83 -2.99
N ILE A 43 -19.59 -15.63 -2.40
CA ILE A 43 -19.44 -15.28 -0.99
C ILE A 43 -19.42 -13.75 -0.88
N ALA A 44 -20.49 -13.16 -0.34
CA ALA A 44 -20.63 -11.71 -0.23
C ALA A 44 -19.51 -11.04 0.59
N MET A 45 -18.93 -11.76 1.56
CA MET A 45 -17.80 -11.28 2.37
C MET A 45 -16.55 -11.02 1.53
N ASP A 46 -16.24 -11.89 0.57
CA ASP A 46 -15.05 -11.75 -0.28
C ASP A 46 -15.16 -10.55 -1.20
N VAL A 47 -16.37 -10.28 -1.69
CA VAL A 47 -16.68 -9.08 -2.47
C VAL A 47 -16.53 -7.84 -1.59
N ALA A 48 -17.11 -7.83 -0.38
CA ALA A 48 -17.01 -6.71 0.54
C ALA A 48 -15.56 -6.38 0.91
N LEU A 49 -14.73 -7.40 1.17
CA LEU A 49 -13.30 -7.24 1.46
C LEU A 49 -12.52 -6.74 0.24
N GLY A 50 -12.83 -7.24 -0.96
CA GLY A 50 -12.23 -6.76 -2.20
C GLY A 50 -12.52 -5.28 -2.45
N VAL A 51 -13.79 -4.86 -2.28
CA VAL A 51 -14.18 -3.44 -2.38
C VAL A 51 -13.48 -2.61 -1.31
N ALA A 52 -13.46 -3.06 -0.05
CA ALA A 52 -12.79 -2.36 1.02
C ALA A 52 -11.30 -2.15 0.74
N ARG A 53 -10.58 -3.16 0.25
CA ARG A 53 -9.17 -3.04 -0.15
C ARG A 53 -8.95 -1.97 -1.22
N VAL A 54 -9.81 -1.94 -2.24
CA VAL A 54 -9.73 -0.93 -3.31
C VAL A 54 -10.03 0.48 -2.79
N CYS A 55 -11.08 0.65 -1.99
CA CYS A 55 -11.44 1.96 -1.42
C CYS A 55 -10.38 2.51 -0.48
N TRP A 56 -9.72 1.65 0.30
CA TRP A 56 -8.71 2.04 1.28
C TRP A 56 -7.29 2.09 0.71
N ALA A 57 -7.08 1.65 -0.54
CA ALA A 57 -5.76 1.61 -1.17
C ALA A 57 -5.04 2.97 -1.13
N GLY A 58 -5.73 4.05 -1.49
CA GLY A 58 -5.17 5.41 -1.46
C GLY A 58 -4.75 5.84 -0.05
N PHE A 59 -5.58 5.54 0.95
CA PHE A 59 -5.29 5.85 2.35
C PHE A 59 -4.09 5.06 2.88
N VAL A 60 -4.01 3.76 2.58
CA VAL A 60 -2.87 2.92 2.99
C VAL A 60 -1.57 3.37 2.31
N THR A 61 -1.64 3.77 1.04
CA THR A 61 -0.49 4.33 0.30
C THR A 61 0.03 5.61 0.94
N SER A 62 -0.85 6.56 1.22
CA SER A 62 -0.46 7.86 1.78
C SER A 62 0.08 7.71 3.20
N LEU A 63 -0.51 6.84 4.01
CA LEU A 63 -0.11 6.62 5.40
C LEU A 63 1.26 5.93 5.48
N SER A 64 1.50 4.92 4.65
CA SER A 64 2.82 4.25 4.58
C SER A 64 3.92 5.17 4.02
N ALA A 65 3.60 6.00 3.02
CA ALA A 65 4.52 7.02 2.52
C ALA A 65 4.85 8.06 3.60
N MET A 66 3.84 8.53 4.34
CA MET A 66 4.03 9.52 5.41
C MET A 66 4.96 8.99 6.51
N ILE A 67 4.77 7.75 6.96
CA ILE A 67 5.65 7.12 7.96
C ILE A 67 7.10 7.11 7.47
N THR A 68 7.33 6.71 6.21
CA THR A 68 8.67 6.67 5.62
C THR A 68 9.31 8.06 5.60
N ILE A 69 8.57 9.07 5.15
CA ILE A 69 9.07 10.45 5.05
C ILE A 69 9.41 10.99 6.44
N VAL A 70 8.56 10.76 7.44
CA VAL A 70 8.82 11.18 8.83
C VAL A 70 10.06 10.53 9.39
N VAL A 71 10.24 9.22 9.19
CA VAL A 71 11.45 8.49 9.65
C VAL A 71 12.70 9.05 8.97
N ALA A 72 12.66 9.29 7.66
CA ALA A 72 13.79 9.87 6.93
C ALA A 72 14.13 11.29 7.43
N MET A 73 13.13 12.11 7.75
CA MET A 73 13.33 13.46 8.30
C MET A 73 13.93 13.45 9.71
N LEU A 74 13.49 12.54 10.58
CA LEU A 74 14.06 12.39 11.92
C LEU A 74 15.56 12.05 11.84
N LEU A 75 15.92 11.15 10.93
CA LEU A 75 17.31 10.70 10.72
C LEU A 75 18.22 11.81 10.16
N LEU A 76 17.66 12.82 9.49
CA LEU A 76 18.39 14.00 9.00
C LEU A 76 18.53 15.10 10.05
N LYS A 77 17.64 15.13 11.05
CA LYS A 77 17.62 16.15 12.10
C LYS A 77 18.66 15.88 13.19
N ASP A 78 19.01 14.61 13.40
CA ASP A 78 20.06 14.15 14.32
C ASP A 78 21.45 14.10 13.67
#